data_AF-A0A151QPN1-F1
#
_entry.id   AF-A0A151QPN1-F1
#
_cell.length_a   1.000
_cell.length_b   1.000
_cell.length_c   1.000
_cell.angle_alpha   90.00
_cell.angle_beta   90.00
_cell.angle_gamma   90.00
#
_symmetry.space_group_name_H-M   'P 1'
#
loop_
_entity.id
_entity.type
_entity.pdbx_description
1 polymer ?
#
loop_
_entity_poly.entity_id
_entity_poly.type
_entity_poly.pdbx_seq_one_letter_code
_entity_poly.pdbx_strand_id
1 'polypeptide(L)' 'MSRNISTLICKFVPHIPEKCKDLGTFCVPCIIGNSKFENVMLDLGASINVMPPRPSK' A
#
# COMPACT_ATOMS: atom_id res chain seq x y z
N MET A 1 28.30 -17.44 17.23
CA MET A 1 26.91 -17.90 16.98
C MET A 1 25.95 -16.82 17.47
N SER A 2 25.59 -15.87 16.59
CA SER A 2 24.65 -14.80 16.90
C SER A 2 23.23 -15.38 17.02
N ARG A 3 22.57 -15.14 18.15
CA ARG A 3 21.17 -15.53 18.35
C ARG A 3 20.28 -14.60 17.53
N ASN A 4 19.51 -15.15 16.58
CA ASN A 4 18.52 -14.40 15.82
C ASN A 4 17.40 -13.95 16.79
N ILE A 5 17.28 -12.64 17.04
CA ILE A 5 16.39 -12.07 18.06
C ILE A 5 14.92 -12.44 17.83
N SER A 6 14.52 -12.68 16.57
CA SER A 6 13.16 -13.10 16.22
C SER A 6 12.74 -14.39 16.93
N THR A 7 13.66 -15.32 17.20
CA THR A 7 13.35 -16.56 17.93
C THR A 7 13.07 -16.38 19.43
N LEU A 8 13.52 -15.29 20.06
CA LEU A 8 13.22 -15.01 21.47
C LEU A 8 11.83 -14.42 21.65
N ILE A 9 11.41 -13.54 20.73
CA ILE A 9 10.10 -12.88 20.81
C ILE A 9 8.97 -13.90 20.63
N CYS A 10 9.09 -14.84 19.68
CA CYS A 10 8.08 -15.90 19.48
C CYS A 10 7.91 -16.83 20.70
N LYS A 11 8.92 -16.98 21.58
CA LYS A 11 8.81 -17.80 22.79
C LYS A 11 8.00 -17.12 23.91
N PHE A 12 8.04 -15.79 23.98
CA PHE A 12 7.32 -15.01 24.99
C PHE A 12 5.99 -14.44 24.46
N VAL A 13 5.82 -14.38 23.14
CA VAL A 13 4.59 -13.96 22.45
C VAL A 13 4.13 -15.12 21.54
N PRO A 14 3.23 -16.00 22.01
CA PRO A 14 2.89 -17.26 21.33
C PRO A 14 2.19 -17.09 19.97
N HIS A 15 1.75 -15.88 19.63
CA HIS A 15 0.99 -15.58 18.41
C HIS A 15 1.34 -14.18 17.92
N ILE A 16 2.56 -13.99 17.40
CA ILE A 16 2.84 -12.80 16.59
C ILE A 16 2.15 -13.04 15.24
N PRO A 17 1.15 -12.23 14.85
CA PRO A 17 0.56 -12.33 13.53
C PRO A 17 1.67 -12.12 12.50
N GLU A 18 1.80 -13.04 11.54
CA GLU A 18 2.73 -12.84 10.43
C GLU A 18 2.32 -11.56 9.70
N LYS A 19 3.29 -10.69 9.39
CA LYS A 19 2.99 -9.44 8.68
C LYS A 19 2.31 -9.81 7.37
N CYS A 20 1.10 -9.31 7.16
CA CYS A 20 0.37 -9.53 5.91
C CYS A 20 1.27 -9.06 4.76
N LYS A 21 1.39 -9.88 3.71
CA LYS A 21 2.14 -9.47 2.51
C LYS A 21 1.50 -8.21 1.96
N ASP A 22 2.30 -7.20 1.65
CA ASP A 22 1.79 -6.00 1.00
C ASP A 22 1.09 -6.45 -0.29
N LEU A 23 -0.18 -6.08 -0.43
CA LEU A 23 -1.01 -6.46 -1.59
C LEU A 23 -0.58 -5.75 -2.88
N GLY A 24 0.49 -4.94 -2.82
CA GLY A 24 0.95 -4.08 -3.89
C GLY A 24 0.14 -2.79 -3.98
N THR A 25 0.31 -2.08 -5.11
CA THR A 25 -0.50 -0.91 -5.43
C THR A 25 -1.88 -1.34 -5.89
N PHE A 26 -2.93 -0.83 -5.24
CA PHE A 26 -4.29 -1.00 -5.74
C PHE A 26 -4.63 0.09 -6.75
N CYS A 27 -5.03 -0.34 -7.94
CA CYS A 27 -5.62 0.54 -8.95
C CYS A 27 -7.13 0.40 -8.93
N VAL A 28 -7.84 1.51 -8.87
CA VAL A 28 -9.31 1.56 -8.96
C VAL A 28 -9.72 2.52 -10.08
N PRO A 29 -10.81 2.22 -10.80
CA PRO A 29 -11.36 3.18 -11.74
C PRO A 29 -12.04 4.31 -10.97
N CYS A 30 -11.94 5.55 -11.46
CA CYS A 30 -12.65 6.68 -10.88
C CYS A 30 -13.12 7.67 -11.96
N ILE A 31 -14.04 8.55 -11.57
CA ILE A 31 -14.55 9.63 -12.42
C ILE A 31 -14.29 10.94 -11.68
N ILE A 32 -13.55 11.86 -12.32
CA ILE A 32 -13.32 13.21 -11.82
C ILE A 32 -13.96 14.19 -12.80
N GLY A 33 -15.02 14.89 -12.37
CA GLY A 33 -15.85 15.69 -13.26
C GLY A 33 -16.51 14.83 -14.34
N ASN A 34 -16.19 15.10 -15.61
CA ASN A 34 -16.66 14.33 -16.77
C ASN A 34 -15.61 13.36 -17.33
N SER A 35 -14.45 13.24 -16.69
CA SER A 35 -13.35 12.40 -17.15
C SER A 35 -13.30 11.08 -16.39
N LYS A 36 -13.29 9.96 -17.13
CA LYS A 36 -13.11 8.61 -16.57
C LYS A 36 -11.63 8.23 -16.61
N PHE A 37 -11.13 7.72 -15.48
CA PHE A 37 -9.78 7.19 -15.33
C PHE A 37 -9.89 5.71 -14.97
N GLU A 38 -9.43 4.82 -15.85
CA GLU A 38 -9.56 3.37 -15.64
C GLU A 38 -8.61 2.83 -14.57
N ASN A 39 -7.43 3.46 -14.42
CA ASN A 39 -6.36 2.99 -13.56
C ASN A 39 -5.84 4.13 -12.69
N VAL A 40 -6.44 4.34 -11.52
CA VAL A 40 -5.96 5.32 -10.53
C VAL A 40 -5.39 4.60 -9.32
N MET A 41 -4.17 4.94 -8.94
CA MET A 41 -3.52 4.40 -7.75
C MET A 41 -4.20 4.95 -6.49
N LEU A 42 -4.67 4.05 -5.63
CA LEU A 42 -5.24 4.38 -4.33
C LEU A 42 -4.18 4.14 -3.24
N ASP A 43 -3.67 5.22 -2.68
CA ASP A 43 -2.79 5.19 -1.51
C ASP A 43 -3.56 5.65 -0.27
N LEU A 44 -3.97 4.70 0.58
CA LEU A 44 -4.68 5.00 1.84
C LEU A 44 -3.79 5.67 2.88
N GLY A 45 -2.47 5.67 2.69
CA GLY A 45 -1.51 6.40 3.52
C GLY A 45 -1.28 7.85 3.08
N ALA A 46 -1.78 8.24 1.89
CA ALA A 46 -1.63 9.59 1.38
C ALA A 46 -2.75 10.51 1.89
N SER A 47 -2.39 11.72 2.30
CA SER A 47 -3.34 12.77 2.67
C SER A 47 -3.71 13.69 1.51
N ILE A 48 -3.07 13.55 0.35
CA ILE A 48 -3.26 14.40 -0.83
C ILE A 48 -3.48 13.55 -2.09
N ASN A 49 -4.27 14.09 -3.03
CA ASN A 49 -4.47 13.50 -4.35
C ASN A 49 -3.53 14.17 -5.36
N VAL A 50 -2.84 13.37 -6.18
CA VAL A 50 -1.95 13.85 -7.25
C VAL A 50 -2.59 13.61 -8.60
N MET A 51 -2.58 14.62 -9.48
CA MET A 51 -2.94 14.46 -10.88
C MET A 51 -1.75 14.82 -11.78
N PRO A 52 -1.51 14.07 -12.86
CA PRO A 52 -0.49 14.43 -13.84
C PRO A 52 -0.89 15.71 -14.59
N PRO A 53 0.08 16.45 -15.16
CA PRO A 53 -0.24 17.59 -16.01
C PRO A 53 -1.08 17.14 -17.20
N ARG A 54 -1.96 18.04 -17.67
CA ARG A 54 -2.71 17.78 -18.90
C ARG A 54 -1.72 17.54 -20.05
N PRO A 55 -1.92 16.51 -20.87
CA PRO A 55 -1.07 16.31 -22.04
C PRO A 55 -1.20 17.55 -22.95
N SER A 56 -0.07 18.16 -23.27
CA SER A 56 0.01 19.18 -24.32
C SER A 56 -0.28 18.49 -25.65
N LYS A 57 -1.23 19.05 -26.41
CA LYS A 57 -1.45 18.68 -27.82
C LYS A 57 -0.20 18.96 -28.65
#